data_AF-A0A5K0XHX6-F1
#
_entry.id   AF-A0A5K0XHX6-F1
#
_cell.length_a   1.000
_cell.length_b   1.000
_cell.length_c   1.000
_cell.angle_alpha   90.00
_cell.angle_beta   90.00
_cell.angle_gamma   90.00
#
_symmetry.space_group_name_H-M   'P 1'
#
loop_
_entity.id
_entity.type
_entity.pdbx_description
1 polymer ?
#
loop_
_entity_poly.entity_id
_entity_poly.type
_entity_poly.pdbx_seq_one_letter_code
_entity_poly.pdbx_strand_id
1 'polypeptide(L)' 'EKVSIPATKAFIMLEGLGADLTMVQWRDIAQTLGPNGQPLGTFNSATFSVNSYFMARNMYITTSKHIHF' A
#
# COMPACT_ATOMS: atom_id res chain seq x y z
N GLU A 1 -7.22 3.03 -0.43
CA GLU A 1 -7.21 2.00 -1.49
C GLU A 1 -5.84 1.36 -1.55
N LYS A 2 -5.73 0.11 -2.02
CA LYS A 2 -4.45 -0.56 -2.22
C LYS A 2 -3.88 -0.18 -3.58
N VAL A 3 -2.61 0.22 -3.62
CA VAL A 3 -1.97 0.73 -4.85
C VAL A 3 -0.91 -0.24 -5.34
N SER A 4 -0.91 -0.54 -6.64
CA SER A 4 0.10 -1.37 -7.30
C SER A 4 0.64 -0.68 -8.54
N ILE A 5 1.95 -0.44 -8.57
CA ILE A 5 2.67 0.09 -9.72
C ILE A 5 3.42 -1.06 -10.40
N PRO A 6 2.97 -1.50 -11.60
CA PRO A 6 3.60 -2.61 -12.30
C PRO A 6 4.96 -2.19 -12.89
N ALA A 7 5.84 -3.16 -13.09
CA ALA A 7 7.20 -2.95 -13.62
C ALA A 7 7.23 -2.36 -15.04
N THR A 8 6.14 -2.49 -15.79
CA THR A 8 6.02 -1.97 -17.16
C THR A 8 5.78 -0.47 -17.22
N LYS A 9 5.51 0.20 -16.09
CA LYS A 9 5.36 1.65 -16.05
C LYS A 9 6.74 2.31 -16.01
N ALA A 10 6.91 3.38 -16.80
CA ALA A 10 8.02 4.32 -16.63
C ALA A 10 7.97 4.98 -15.24
N PHE A 11 8.95 5.85 -14.94
CA PHE A 11 9.01 6.59 -13.67
C PHE A 11 7.65 7.21 -13.29
N ILE A 12 7.17 6.89 -12.09
CA ILE A 12 5.93 7.43 -11.52
C ILE A 12 6.27 8.42 -10.40
N MET A 13 5.64 9.60 -10.44
CA MET A 13 5.63 10.56 -9.33
C MET A 13 4.21 10.71 -8.79
N LEU A 14 4.05 10.58 -7.47
CA LEU A 14 2.83 10.93 -6.76
C LEU A 14 3.06 12.15 -5.87
N GLU A 15 2.17 13.13 -5.98
CA GLU A 15 2.18 14.37 -5.20
C GLU A 15 0.89 14.45 -4.38
N GLY A 16 1.01 14.42 -3.05
CA GLY A 16 -0.11 14.68 -2.15
C GLY A 16 -0.26 16.15 -1.83
N LEU A 17 -1.42 16.54 -1.30
CA LEU A 17 -1.70 17.91 -0.84
C LEU A 17 -1.07 18.23 0.52
N GLY A 18 -0.46 17.24 1.19
CA GLY A 18 0.05 17.32 2.56
C GLY A 18 -0.04 15.95 3.24
N ALA A 19 0.92 15.59 4.10
CA ALA A 19 0.95 14.28 4.76
C ALA A 19 -0.20 14.07 5.76
N ASP A 20 -0.77 15.16 6.26
CA ASP A 20 -1.97 15.24 7.09
C ASP A 20 -3.28 15.22 6.27
N LEU A 21 -3.21 15.56 4.99
CA LEU A 21 -4.38 15.68 4.10
C LEU A 21 -4.51 14.49 3.14
N THR A 22 -3.39 13.84 2.80
CA THR A 22 -3.32 12.77 1.79
C THR A 22 -2.74 11.50 2.41
N MET A 23 -3.61 10.52 2.61
CA MET A 23 -3.25 9.24 3.23
C MET A 23 -3.69 8.05 2.37
N VAL A 24 -2.75 7.16 2.08
CA VAL A 24 -3.04 5.85 1.49
C VAL A 24 -2.95 4.80 2.59
N GLN A 25 -4.10 4.20 2.90
CA GLN A 25 -4.22 3.16 3.91
C GLN A 25 -4.96 1.93 3.39
N TRP A 26 -4.55 0.77 3.90
CA TRP A 26 -5.19 -0.52 3.70
C TRP A 26 -5.03 -1.38 4.96
N ARG A 27 -5.90 -2.39 5.10
CA ARG A 27 -6.04 -3.21 6.33
C ARG A 27 -5.59 -4.66 6.18
N ASP A 28 -4.98 -5.01 5.04
CA ASP A 28 -4.44 -6.36 4.86
C ASP A 28 -3.24 -6.56 5.79
N ILE A 29 -3.24 -7.71 6.48
CA ILE A 29 -2.06 -8.26 7.16
C ILE A 29 -1.70 -9.58 6.50
N ALA A 30 -0.52 -10.12 6.79
CA ALA A 30 -0.07 -11.39 6.21
C ALA A 30 -1.09 -12.54 6.44
N GLN A 31 -1.85 -12.48 7.53
CA GLN A 31 -2.87 -13.44 7.93
C GLN A 31 -4.25 -13.19 7.32
N THR A 32 -4.49 -12.05 6.66
CA THR A 32 -5.75 -11.80 5.96
C THR A 32 -5.96 -12.93 4.94
N LEU A 33 -7.15 -13.54 4.95
CA LEU A 33 -7.48 -14.60 3.99
C LEU A 33 -7.79 -13.98 2.64
N GLY A 34 -7.09 -14.42 1.60
CA GLY A 34 -7.35 -14.04 0.21
C GLY A 34 -8.57 -14.77 -0.36
N PRO A 35 -8.95 -14.46 -1.62
CA PRO A 35 -10.09 -15.10 -2.29
C PRO A 35 -9.99 -16.62 -2.43
N ASN A 36 -8.78 -17.17 -2.36
CA ASN A 36 -8.51 -18.61 -2.38
C ASN A 36 -8.58 -19.27 -0.99
N GLY A 37 -8.98 -18.54 0.05
CA GLY A 37 -9.06 -19.01 1.43
C GLY A 37 -7.71 -19.19 2.12
N GLN A 38 -6.60 -18.78 1.50
CA GLN A 38 -5.26 -18.87 2.07
C GLN A 38 -4.79 -17.50 2.58
N PRO A 39 -3.89 -17.44 3.59
CA PRO A 39 -3.28 -16.19 4.02
C PRO A 39 -2.57 -15.48 2.86
N LEU A 40 -2.71 -14.15 2.77
CA LEU A 40 -2.06 -13.33 1.76
C LEU A 40 -0.52 -13.44 1.81
N GLY A 41 0.05 -13.57 3.00
CA GLY A 41 1.48 -13.45 3.25
C GLY A 41 1.97 -12.00 3.20
N THR A 42 3.18 -11.76 3.69
CA THR A 42 3.73 -10.40 3.90
C THR A 42 3.79 -9.58 2.61
N PHE A 43 4.20 -10.20 1.50
CA PHE A 43 4.35 -9.50 0.22
C PHE A 43 3.00 -9.00 -0.30
N ASN A 44 1.98 -9.86 -0.28
CA ASN A 44 0.66 -9.49 -0.78
C ASN A 44 -0.13 -8.64 0.23
N SER A 45 0.31 -8.46 1.46
CA SER A 45 -0.37 -7.58 2.43
C SER A 45 0.03 -6.11 2.33
N ALA A 46 1.00 -5.75 1.49
CA ALA A 46 1.47 -4.36 1.37
C ALA A 46 0.35 -3.40 0.92
N THR A 47 0.20 -2.26 1.60
CA THR A 47 -0.73 -1.18 1.20
C THR A 47 -0.34 -0.58 -0.16
N PHE A 48 0.96 -0.49 -0.41
CA PHE A 48 1.53 0.15 -1.60
C PHE A 48 2.65 -0.73 -2.14
N SER A 49 2.49 -1.25 -3.36
CA SER A 49 3.47 -2.11 -4.04
C SER A 49 4.08 -1.37 -5.24
N VAL A 50 5.40 -1.35 -5.31
CA VAL A 50 6.16 -0.66 -6.36
C VAL A 50 7.17 -1.62 -6.97
N ASN A 51 7.08 -1.81 -8.29
CA ASN A 51 8.05 -2.61 -9.05
C ASN A 51 8.72 -1.80 -10.18
N SER A 52 8.79 -0.47 -10.05
CA SER A 52 9.41 0.45 -11.01
C SER A 52 10.08 1.64 -10.29
N TYR A 53 10.75 2.53 -11.03
CA TYR A 53 11.26 3.80 -10.50
C TYR A 53 10.09 4.68 -10.01
N PHE A 54 10.19 5.18 -8.78
CA PHE A 54 9.07 5.81 -8.09
C PHE A 54 9.51 6.92 -7.14
N MET A 55 8.70 7.97 -7.07
CA MET A 55 8.78 9.01 -6.03
C MET A 55 7.38 9.32 -5.50
N ALA A 56 7.26 9.44 -4.18
CA ALA A 56 6.07 9.99 -3.51
C ALA A 56 6.49 11.16 -2.63
N ARG A 57 5.70 12.24 -2.65
CA ARG A 57 5.92 13.41 -1.80
C ARG A 57 4.62 13.89 -1.17
N ASN A 58 4.75 14.54 -0.02
CA ASN A 58 3.66 15.21 0.68
C ASN A 58 2.44 14.30 0.95
N MET A 59 2.70 13.05 1.32
CA MET A 59 1.66 12.07 1.66
C MET A 59 2.14 11.06 2.70
N TYR A 60 1.19 10.36 3.32
CA TYR A 60 1.44 9.29 4.28
C TYR A 60 0.94 7.94 3.75
N ILE A 61 1.77 6.90 3.87
CA ILE A 61 1.44 5.53 3.47
C ILE A 61 1.54 4.65 4.71
N THR A 62 0.47 3.91 5.02
CA THR A 62 0.48 3.02 6.19
C THR A 62 -0.32 1.74 5.98
N THR A 63 -0.01 0.73 6.77
CA THR A 63 -0.82 -0.48 6.91
C THR A 63 -1.40 -0.49 8.31
N SER A 64 -2.73 -0.48 8.41
CA SER A 64 -3.39 -0.41 9.72
C SER A 64 -3.41 -1.79 10.36
N LYS A 65 -2.72 -1.95 11.50
CA LYS A 65 -2.90 -3.10 12.40
C LYS A 65 -4.08 -2.80 13.32
N HIS A 66 -5.00 -3.74 13.49
CA HIS A 66 -5.98 -3.66 14.58
C HIS A 66 -5.19 -3.63 15.91
N ILE A 67 -5.21 -2.51 16.62
CA ILE A 67 -4.93 -2.49 18.05
C ILE A 67 -6.26 -2.92 18.69
N HIS A 68 -6.32 -4.13 19.20
CA HIS A 68 -7.38 -4.49 20.14
C HIS A 68 -7.05 -3.77 21.45
N PHE A 69 -7.94 -2.86 21.87
CA PHE A 69 -7.99 -2.39 23.26
C PHE A 69 -8.70 -3.45 24.11
#